data_AF-R6TQZ2-F1
#
_entry.id   AF-R6TQZ2-F1
#
_cell.length_a   1.000
_cell.length_b   1.000
_cell.length_c   1.000
_cell.angle_alpha   90.00
_cell.angle_beta   90.00
_cell.angle_gamma   90.00
#
_symmetry.space_group_name_H-M   'P 1'
#
loop_
_entity.id
_entity.type
_entity.pdbx_description
1 polymer ?
#
loop_
_entity_poly.entity_id
_entity_poly.type
_entity_poly.pdbx_seq_one_letter_code
_entity_poly.pdbx_strand_id
1 'polypeptide(L)'
;MKKSLIMLFCICAGIVFGSLVAHLSKGVSWLSWLAYGMDFGITSPFVLDLSVLKLTIGAVFNLNISVIIFIVIAVLVGLGLIRRR
;
A
#
# COMPACT_ATOMS: atom_id res chain seq x y z
N MET A 1 8.82 -23.04 -2.12
CA MET A 1 9.34 -21.66 -1.95
C MET A 1 9.05 -20.74 -3.16
N LYS A 2 9.25 -21.18 -4.42
CA LYS A 2 9.08 -20.32 -5.61
C LYS A 2 7.67 -19.70 -5.80
N LYS A 3 6.59 -20.41 -5.43
CA LYS A 3 5.20 -19.92 -5.58
C LYS A 3 4.87 -18.78 -4.61
N SER A 4 5.41 -18.80 -3.39
CA SER A 4 5.17 -17.75 -2.37
C SER A 4 5.82 -16.42 -2.77
N LEU A 5 7.03 -16.48 -3.35
CA LEU A 5 7.75 -15.28 -3.80
C LEU A 5 7.03 -14.57 -4.96
N ILE A 6 6.38 -15.34 -5.84
CA ILE A 6 5.54 -14.78 -6.92
C ILE A 6 4.29 -14.08 -6.38
N MET A 7 3.61 -14.63 -5.36
CA MET A 7 2.47 -13.94 -4.74
C MET A 7 2.91 -12.63 -4.09
N LEU A 8 4.01 -12.66 -3.34
CA LEU A 8 4.55 -11.47 -2.68
C LEU A 8 4.87 -10.37 -3.70
N PHE A 9 5.55 -10.73 -4.79
CA PHE A 9 5.88 -9.79 -5.86
C PHE A 9 4.63 -9.21 -6.53
N CYS A 10 3.61 -10.03 -6.80
CA CYS A 10 2.33 -9.56 -7.35
C CYS A 10 1.64 -8.56 -6.42
N ILE A 11 1.62 -8.82 -5.11
CA ILE A 11 1.02 -7.90 -4.13
C ILE A 11 1.81 -6.59 -4.06
N CYS A 12 3.14 -6.65 -3.97
CA CYS A 12 3.98 -5.45 -4.00
C CYS A 12 3.76 -4.63 -5.26
N ALA A 13 3.70 -5.27 -6.43
CA ALA A 13 3.40 -4.61 -7.69
C ALA A 13 1.99 -3.97 -7.67
N GLY A 14 0.97 -4.68 -7.19
CA GLY A 14 -0.38 -4.15 -7.02
C GLY A 14 -0.41 -2.89 -6.16
N ILE A 15 0.34 -2.85 -5.06
CA ILE A 15 0.43 -1.66 -4.19
C ILE A 15 1.08 -0.49 -4.93
N VAL A 16 2.18 -0.72 -5.66
CA VAL A 16 2.87 0.33 -6.44
C VAL A 16 1.97 0.87 -7.56
N PHE A 17 1.28 -0.01 -8.29
CA PHE A 17 0.34 0.42 -9.33
C PHE A 17 -0.88 1.16 -8.75
N GLY A 18 -1.46 0.67 -7.66
CA GLY A 18 -2.59 1.32 -7.00
C GLY A 18 -2.25 2.70 -6.43
N SER A 19 -1.02 2.89 -5.93
CA SER A 19 -0.55 4.20 -5.45
C SER A 19 -0.27 5.18 -6.60
N LEU A 20 0.26 4.70 -7.73
CA LEU A 20 0.40 5.50 -8.95
C LEU A 20 -0.97 5.98 -9.46
N VAL A 21 -1.96 5.07 -9.54
CA VAL A 21 -3.33 5.41 -9.97
C VAL A 21 -3.99 6.38 -9.00
N ALA A 22 -3.84 6.21 -7.68
CA ALA A 22 -4.33 7.18 -6.71
C ALA A 22 -3.77 8.58 -6.95
N HIS A 23 -2.48 8.70 -7.24
CA HIS A 23 -1.85 9.99 -7.50
C HIS A 23 -2.41 10.67 -8.76
N LEU A 24 -2.58 9.90 -9.85
CA LEU A 24 -3.15 10.40 -11.10
C LEU A 24 -4.64 10.77 -10.96
N SER A 25 -5.37 10.02 -10.14
CA SER A 25 -6.81 10.22 -9.92
C SER A 25 -7.14 11.52 -9.18
N LYS A 26 -6.18 12.09 -8.42
CA LYS A 26 -6.37 13.39 -7.74
C LYS A 26 -6.63 14.55 -8.72
N GLY A 27 -6.12 14.47 -9.94
CA GLY A 27 -6.29 15.51 -10.96
C GLY A 27 -7.66 15.50 -11.64
N VAL A 28 -8.46 14.45 -11.48
CA VAL A 28 -9.75 14.29 -12.17
C VAL A 28 -10.87 14.37 -11.14
N SER A 29 -11.74 15.39 -11.25
CA SER A 29 -12.80 15.68 -10.28
C SER A 29 -13.70 14.48 -9.98
N TRP A 30 -14.11 13.75 -11.03
CA TRP A 30 -14.86 12.49 -10.91
C TRP A 30 -14.07 11.41 -10.18
N LEU A 31 -12.77 11.22 -10.47
CA LEU A 31 -11.98 10.07 -9.97
C LEU A 31 -11.27 10.36 -8.64
N SER A 32 -11.42 11.56 -8.10
CA SER A 32 -10.81 11.99 -6.83
C SER A 32 -11.12 11.05 -5.65
N TRP A 33 -12.28 10.39 -5.66
CA TRP A 33 -12.65 9.39 -4.65
C TRP A 33 -11.71 8.17 -4.65
N LEU A 34 -11.08 7.82 -5.77
CA LEU A 34 -10.14 6.70 -5.84
C LEU A 34 -8.84 7.00 -5.09
N ALA A 35 -8.51 8.28 -4.97
CA ALA A 35 -7.40 8.81 -4.19
C ALA A 35 -7.78 9.11 -2.73
N TYR A 36 -9.04 8.90 -2.35
CA TYR A 36 -9.43 8.95 -0.96
C TYR A 36 -8.74 7.81 -0.21
N GLY A 37 -8.03 8.18 0.83
CA GLY A 37 -7.28 7.26 1.66
C GLY A 37 -7.32 7.69 3.11
N MET A 38 -7.18 6.70 3.98
CA MET A 38 -7.04 6.92 5.42
C MET A 38 -5.57 6.68 5.79
N ASP A 39 -5.03 7.61 6.58
CA ASP A 39 -3.74 7.41 7.25
C ASP A 39 -3.91 6.36 8.35
N PHE A 40 -3.38 5.16 8.12
CA PHE A 40 -3.28 4.11 9.11
C PHE A 40 -1.86 4.07 9.65
N GLY A 41 -1.67 4.31 10.95
CA GLY A 41 -0.34 4.25 11.53
C GLY A 41 -0.24 4.85 12.92
N ILE A 42 0.99 4.89 13.42
CA ILE A 42 1.33 5.57 14.66
C ILE A 42 1.44 7.06 14.33
N THR A 43 0.30 7.77 14.38
CA THR A 43 0.21 9.21 14.08
C THR A 43 0.89 10.07 15.14
N SER A 44 0.95 9.59 16.38
CA SER A 44 1.75 10.14 17.46
C SER A 44 3.07 9.38 17.53
N PRO A 45 4.16 9.88 16.92
CA PRO A 45 5.42 9.16 16.92
C PRO A 45 5.89 8.89 18.35
N PHE A 46 6.35 7.68 18.62
CA PHE A 46 6.95 7.36 19.91
C PHE A 46 8.31 8.05 19.98
N VAL A 47 8.39 9.11 20.79
CA VAL A 47 9.60 9.90 20.99
C VAL A 47 10.23 9.48 22.30
N LEU A 48 11.40 8.83 22.22
CA LEU A 48 12.25 8.58 23.38
C LEU A 48 13.36 9.64 23.39
N ASP A 49 13.26 10.56 24.34
CA ASP A 49 14.20 11.68 24.49
C ASP A 49 15.13 11.43 25.68
N LEU A 50 16.41 11.20 25.39
CA LEU A 50 17.46 10.93 26.38
C LEU A 50 18.34 12.18 26.61
N SER A 51 17.89 13.39 26.23
CA SER A 51 18.61 14.68 26.33
C SER A 51 19.84 14.83 25.42
N VAL A 52 20.59 13.75 25.17
CA VAL A 52 21.75 13.70 24.24
C VAL A 52 21.38 13.03 22.91
N LEU A 53 20.34 12.19 22.90
CA LEU A 53 19.90 11.46 21.72
C LEU A 53 18.38 11.33 21.72
N LYS A 54 17.77 11.64 20.57
CA LYS A 54 16.32 11.59 20.35
C LYS A 54 16.00 10.50 19.34
N LEU A 55 15.31 9.45 19.77
CA LEU A 55 14.83 8.37 18.91
C LEU A 55 13.33 8.58 18.63
N THR A 56 12.96 8.68 17.35
CA THR A 56 11.56 8.85 16.93
C THR A 56 11.16 7.66 16.07
N ILE A 57 10.24 6.83 16.57
CA ILE A 57 9.68 5.70 15.83
C ILE A 57 8.30 6.12 15.34
N GLY A 58 8.16 6.28 14.02
CA GLY A 58 6.90 6.57 13.35
C GLY A 58 6.70 5.63 12.17
N ALA A 59 5.48 5.12 12.02
CA ALA A 59 5.07 4.32 10.87
C ALA A 59 3.68 4.79 10.43
N VAL A 60 3.60 5.39 9.24
CA VAL A 60 2.36 5.91 8.66
C VAL A 60 2.15 5.24 7.30
N PHE A 61 1.02 4.56 7.14
CA PHE A 61 0.60 3.89 5.91
C PHE A 61 -0.61 4.63 5.35
N ASN A 62 -0.44 5.21 4.17
CA ASN A 62 -1.53 5.84 3.44
C ASN A 62 -2.27 4.76 2.63
N LEU A 63 -3.41 4.27 3.14
CA LEU A 63 -4.20 3.27 2.42
C LEU A 63 -5.31 3.95 1.61
N ASN A 64 -5.11 4.00 0.30
CA ASN A 64 -6.06 4.57 -0.66
C ASN A 64 -7.02 3.51 -1.21
N ILE A 65 -8.22 3.93 -1.61
CA ILE A 65 -9.20 3.06 -2.27
C ILE A 65 -8.61 2.43 -3.55
N SER A 66 -7.82 3.18 -4.32
CA SER A 66 -7.09 2.63 -5.49
C SER A 66 -6.19 1.45 -5.11
N VAL A 67 -5.48 1.54 -3.97
CA VAL A 67 -4.56 0.49 -3.52
C VAL A 67 -5.33 -0.79 -3.16
N ILE A 68 -6.49 -0.65 -2.51
CA ILE A 68 -7.36 -1.78 -2.17
C ILE A 68 -7.79 -2.52 -3.45
N ILE A 69 -8.25 -1.78 -4.47
CA ILE A 69 -8.69 -2.36 -5.74
C ILE A 69 -7.54 -3.12 -6.41
N PHE A 70 -6.35 -2.53 -6.49
CA PHE A 70 -5.21 -3.17 -7.11
C PHE A 70 -4.66 -4.36 -6.32
N ILE A 71 -4.78 -4.38 -4.99
CA ILE A 71 -4.47 -5.56 -4.17
C ILE A 71 -5.42 -6.70 -4.51
N VAL A 72 -6.73 -6.44 -4.61
CA VAL A 72 -7.72 -7.47 -5.00
C VAL A 72 -7.38 -8.05 -6.37
N ILE A 73 -7.07 -7.20 -7.35
CA ILE A 73 -6.64 -7.62 -8.70
C ILE A 73 -5.35 -8.44 -8.63
N ALA A 74 -4.35 -8.00 -7.87
CA ALA A 74 -3.08 -8.70 -7.72
C ALA A 74 -3.26 -10.08 -7.09
N VAL A 75 -4.16 -10.22 -6.10
CA VAL A 75 -4.49 -11.51 -5.49
C VAL A 75 -5.19 -12.43 -6.50
N LEU A 76 -6.16 -11.92 -7.26
CA LEU A 76 -6.85 -12.71 -8.30
C LEU A 76 -5.88 -13.22 -9.37
N VAL A 77 -4.99 -12.35 -9.86
CA VAL A 77 -3.95 -12.72 -10.84
C VAL A 77 -2.96 -13.71 -10.24
N GLY A 78 -2.49 -13.48 -9.01
CA GLY A 78 -1.58 -14.38 -8.31
C GLY A 78 -2.19 -15.77 -8.08
N LEU A 79 -3.47 -15.85 -7.69
CA LEU A 79 -4.20 -17.10 -7.54
C LEU A 79 -4.36 -17.81 -8.90
N GLY A 80 -4.71 -17.07 -9.95
CA GLY A 80 -4.83 -17.61 -11.30
C GLY A 80 -3.52 -18.20 -11.83
N LEU A 81 -2.40 -17.52 -11.60
CA LEU A 81 -1.06 -17.98 -11.98
C LEU A 81 -0.63 -19.25 -11.21
N ILE A 82 -1.04 -19.37 -9.95
CA ILE A 82 -0.66 -20.51 -9.09
C ILE A 82 -1.58 -21.71 -9.30
N ARG A 83 -2.85 -21.49 -9.62
CA ARG A 83 -3.83 -22.55 -9.93
C ARG A 83 -3.64 -23.15 -11.33
N ARG A 84 -3.03 -22.42 -12.28
CA ARG A 84 -2.68 -22.93 -13.62
C ARG A 84 -1.36 -23.74 -13.66
N ARG A 85 -0.64 -23.90 -12.54
CA ARG A 85 0.60 -24.70 -12.43
C ARG A 85 0.49 -25.80 -11.40
#